data_AF-A0A1Q4ZKD6-F1
#
_entry.id   AF-A0A1Q4ZKD6-F1
#
_cell.length_a   1.000
_cell.length_b   1.000
_cell.length_c   1.000
_cell.angle_alpha   90.00
_cell.angle_beta   90.00
_cell.angle_gamma   90.00
#
_symmetry.space_group_name_H-M   'P 1'
#
loop_
_entity.id
_entity.type
_entity.pdbx_description
1 polymer ?
#
loop_
_entity_poly.entity_id
_entity_poly.type
_entity_poly.pdbx_seq_one_letter_code
_entity_poly.pdbx_strand_id
1 'polypeptide(L)'
;MTAYVVEVNEGVVEATRQGVRWWNMFRRYEATSGRIRETKPACIVGGLVEVACESREHADWLAAHMVDHGGLPRTAVRVKTPAAQREAS
;
A
#
# COMPACT_ATOMS: atom_id res chain seq x y z
N MET A 1 6.95 0.48 19.02
CA MET A 1 7.08 1.42 17.88
C MET A 1 5.73 1.55 17.22
N THR A 2 5.19 2.77 17.14
CA THR A 2 3.93 3.07 16.44
C THR A 2 4.17 3.00 14.93
N ALA A 3 3.80 1.89 14.29
CA ALA A 3 4.03 1.68 12.87
C ALA A 3 3.00 2.46 12.04
N TYR A 4 3.47 3.39 11.21
CA TYR A 4 2.66 3.98 10.14
C TYR A 4 2.65 3.02 8.97
N VAL A 5 1.56 2.98 8.21
CA VAL A 5 1.48 2.13 7.02
C VAL A 5 0.94 2.90 5.83
N VAL A 6 1.37 2.51 4.64
CA VAL A 6 0.70 2.88 3.39
C VAL A 6 -0.17 1.69 2.98
N GLU A 7 -1.49 1.85 3.02
CA GLU A 7 -2.43 0.89 2.46
C GLU A 7 -2.60 1.14 0.96
N VAL A 8 -2.53 0.06 0.19
CA VAL A 8 -2.76 0.01 -1.25
C VAL A 8 -3.95 -0.92 -1.51
N ASN A 9 -4.98 -0.38 -2.15
CA ASN A 9 -6.12 -1.13 -2.65
C ASN A 9 -5.82 -1.64 -4.06
N GLU A 10 -5.33 -2.87 -4.16
CA GLU A 10 -4.97 -3.47 -5.43
C GLU A 10 -6.16 -3.65 -6.36
N GLY A 11 -7.38 -3.79 -5.83
CA GLY A 11 -8.60 -3.88 -6.64
C GLY A 11 -8.81 -2.61 -7.48
N VAL A 12 -8.49 -1.44 -6.93
CA VAL A 12 -8.55 -0.17 -7.68
C VAL A 12 -7.41 -0.08 -8.71
N VAL A 13 -6.20 -0.52 -8.33
CA VAL A 13 -5.05 -0.56 -9.25
C VAL A 13 -5.32 -1.50 -10.44
N GLU A 14 -5.89 -2.68 -10.18
CA GLU A 14 -6.24 -3.66 -11.20
C GLU A 14 -7.37 -3.17 -12.11
N ALA A 15 -8.44 -2.61 -11.53
CA ALA A 15 -9.58 -2.10 -12.29
C ALA A 15 -9.20 -0.93 -13.22
N THR A 16 -8.32 -0.04 -12.75
CA THR A 16 -7.87 1.12 -13.53
C THR A 16 -6.69 0.82 -14.45
N ARG A 17 -5.96 -0.26 -14.18
CA ARG A 17 -4.68 -0.64 -14.83
C ARG A 17 -3.56 0.39 -14.68
N GLN A 18 -3.77 1.46 -13.93
CA GLN A 18 -2.81 2.54 -13.72
C GLN A 18 -1.73 2.09 -12.73
N GLY A 19 -0.45 2.31 -13.08
CA GLY A 19 0.68 1.97 -12.20
C GLY A 19 0.89 0.48 -11.91
N VAL A 20 0.10 -0.43 -12.51
CA VAL A 20 0.10 -1.86 -12.15
C VAL A 20 1.47 -2.53 -12.34
N ARG A 21 2.21 -2.15 -13.38
CA ARG A 21 3.57 -2.69 -13.64
C ARG A 21 4.55 -2.24 -12.56
N TRP A 22 4.50 -0.96 -12.20
CA TRP A 22 5.35 -0.40 -11.16
C TRP A 22 5.03 -1.05 -9.82
N TRP A 23 3.74 -1.15 -9.48
CA TRP A 23 3.27 -1.78 -8.24
C TRP A 23 3.73 -3.23 -8.11
N ASN A 24 3.55 -4.03 -9.17
CA ASN A 24 4.00 -5.43 -9.17
C ASN A 24 5.52 -5.56 -9.01
N MET A 25 6.28 -4.63 -9.58
CA MET A 25 7.74 -4.60 -9.42
C MET A 25 8.13 -4.21 -7.99
N PHE A 26 7.52 -3.17 -7.44
CA PHE A 26 7.70 -2.75 -6.05
C PHE A 26 7.41 -3.90 -5.07
N ARG A 27 6.27 -4.59 -5.25
CA ARG A 27 5.91 -5.76 -4.43
C ARG A 27 6.97 -6.86 -4.48
N ARG A 28 7.49 -7.17 -5.66
CA ARG A 28 8.53 -8.20 -5.83
C ARG A 28 9.83 -7.80 -5.15
N TYR A 29 10.21 -6.53 -5.22
CA TYR A 29 11.43 -6.02 -4.60
C TYR A 29 11.32 -6.04 -3.06
N GLU A 30 10.18 -5.60 -2.53
CA GLU A 30 9.95 -5.52 -1.09
C GLU A 30 9.47 -6.85 -0.47
N ALA A 31 9.25 -7.91 -1.25
CA ALA A 31 8.74 -9.20 -0.77
C ALA A 31 9.59 -9.82 0.34
N THR A 32 10.91 -9.59 0.32
CA THR A 32 11.86 -10.12 1.31
C THR A 32 12.11 -9.18 2.49
N SER A 33 11.61 -7.95 2.43
CA SER A 33 11.84 -6.94 3.46
C SER A 33 11.03 -7.17 4.75
N GLY A 34 9.98 -7.99 4.68
CA GLY A 34 8.99 -8.14 5.75
C GLY A 34 8.10 -6.92 5.97
N ARG A 35 8.22 -5.86 5.16
CA ARG A 35 7.42 -4.62 5.28
C ARG A 35 6.01 -4.75 4.70
N ILE A 36 5.82 -5.68 3.77
CA ILE A 36 4.54 -5.88 3.09
C ILE A 36 3.69 -6.87 3.89
N ARG A 37 2.46 -6.46 4.21
CA ARG A 37 1.44 -7.31 4.82
C ARG A 37 0.16 -7.26 4.00
N GLU A 38 -0.36 -8.41 3.62
CA GLU A 38 -1.72 -8.50 3.06
C GLU A 38 -2.73 -8.53 4.19
N THR A 39 -3.53 -7.47 4.33
CA THR A 39 -4.59 -7.39 5.37
C THR A 39 -5.89 -8.00 4.91
N LYS A 40 -6.14 -7.99 3.60
CA LYS A 40 -7.25 -8.69 2.98
C LYS A 40 -6.73 -9.39 1.72
N PRO A 41 -6.62 -10.73 1.72
CA PRO A 41 -6.17 -11.47 0.55
C PRO A 41 -7.11 -11.23 -0.63
N ALA A 42 -6.56 -11.19 -1.84
CA ALA A 42 -7.37 -11.11 -3.06
C ALA A 42 -8.21 -12.38 -3.20
N CYS A 43 -9.54 -12.27 -3.14
CA CYS A 43 -10.43 -13.40 -3.42
C CYS A 43 -10.71 -13.54 -4.92
N ILE A 44 -10.89 -12.42 -5.64
CA ILE A 44 -11.20 -12.40 -7.08
C ILE A 44 -10.59 -11.17 -7.78
N VAL A 45 -10.58 -9.98 -7.14
CA VAL A 45 -10.12 -8.72 -7.74
C VAL A 45 -9.32 -7.92 -6.70
N GLY A 46 -8.00 -8.09 -6.69
CA GLY A 46 -7.03 -7.41 -5.80
C GLY A 46 -7.24 -7.55 -4.28
N GLY A 47 -6.15 -7.44 -3.52
CA GLY A 47 -6.17 -7.41 -2.05
C GLY A 47 -6.08 -6.00 -1.48
N LEU A 48 -6.15 -5.90 -0.13
CA LEU A 48 -5.62 -4.75 0.60
C LEU A 48 -4.22 -5.11 1.09
N VAL A 49 -3.25 -4.28 0.73
CA VAL A 49 -1.84 -4.47 1.05
C VAL A 49 -1.37 -3.29 1.87
N GLU A 50 -0.71 -3.54 2.99
CA GLU A 50 -0.07 -2.53 3.81
C GLU A 50 1.44 -2.59 3.65
N VAL A 51 2.08 -1.43 3.57
CA VAL A 51 3.54 -1.29 3.58
C VAL A 51 3.97 -0.56 4.83
N ALA A 52 4.71 -1.23 5.70
CA ALA A 52 5.19 -0.68 6.97
C ALA A 52 6.19 0.46 6.75
N CYS A 53 6.02 1.55 7.50
CA CYS A 53 6.85 2.74 7.49
C CYS A 53 7.29 3.11 8.92
N GLU A 54 8.51 3.63 9.02
CA GLU A 54 9.17 3.93 10.30
C GLU A 54 8.63 5.22 10.95
N SER A 55 8.12 6.13 10.13
CA SER A 55 7.59 7.42 10.55
C SER A 55 6.42 7.84 9.67
N ARG A 56 5.69 8.86 10.11
CA ARG A 56 4.66 9.50 9.29
C ARG A 56 5.25 10.10 8.02
N GLU A 57 6.38 10.78 8.13
CA GLU A 57 7.05 11.43 6.99
C GLU A 57 7.44 10.41 5.92
N HIS A 58 7.96 9.24 6.33
CA HIS A 58 8.23 8.15 5.41
C HIS A 58 6.95 7.64 4.74
N ALA A 59 5.85 7.47 5.50
CA ALA A 59 4.58 7.02 4.92
C ALA A 59 4.00 8.04 3.93
N ASP A 60 4.04 9.33 4.26
CA ASP A 60 3.56 10.42 3.41
C ASP A 60 4.41 10.52 2.13
N TRP A 61 5.75 10.46 2.26
CA TRP A 61 6.66 10.41 1.11
C TRP A 61 6.39 9.20 0.22
N LEU A 62 6.26 8.01 0.81
CA LEU A 62 6.05 6.77 0.07
C LEU A 62 4.71 6.80 -0.67
N ALA A 63 3.64 7.26 -0.02
CA ALA A 63 2.34 7.39 -0.65
C ALA A 63 2.38 8.38 -1.85
N ALA A 64 3.05 9.51 -1.69
CA ALA A 64 3.27 10.46 -2.79
C ALA A 64 4.09 9.82 -3.92
N HIS A 65 5.18 9.11 -3.59
CA HIS A 65 6.02 8.44 -4.57
C HIS A 65 5.27 7.36 -5.36
N MET A 66 4.41 6.57 -4.70
CA MET A 66 3.55 5.58 -5.35
C MET A 66 2.60 6.22 -6.36
N VAL A 67 2.03 7.38 -6.03
CA VAL A 67 1.10 8.09 -6.93
C VAL A 67 1.86 8.80 -8.06
N ASP A 68 2.80 9.67 -7.71
CA ASP A 68 3.40 10.63 -8.64
C ASP A 68 4.50 9.99 -9.51
N HIS A 69 5.19 8.96 -9.01
CA HIS A 69 6.20 8.22 -9.79
C HIS A 69 5.73 6.82 -10.17
N GLY A 70 5.05 6.13 -9.26
CA GLY A 70 4.48 4.82 -9.54
C GLY A 70 3.26 4.86 -10.46
N GLY A 71 2.60 6.02 -10.58
CA GLY A 71 1.41 6.19 -11.39
C GLY A 71 0.18 5.49 -10.83
N LEU A 72 0.15 5.21 -9.52
CA LEU A 72 -1.01 4.61 -8.88
C LEU A 72 -2.16 5.64 -8.78
N PRO A 73 -3.43 5.22 -8.88
CA PRO A 73 -4.55 6.09 -8.59
C PRO A 73 -4.47 6.60 -7.15
N ARG A 74 -4.64 7.91 -6.94
CA ARG A 74 -4.71 8.51 -5.59
C ARG A 74 -5.74 7.84 -4.69
N THR A 75 -6.85 7.38 -5.26
CA THR A 75 -7.92 6.68 -4.54
C THR A 75 -7.52 5.27 -4.09
N ALA A 76 -6.47 4.69 -4.66
CA ALA A 76 -5.95 3.38 -4.30
C ALA A 76 -4.97 3.42 -3.12
N VAL A 77 -4.44 4.59 -2.75
CA VAL A 77 -3.33 4.73 -1.79
C VAL A 77 -3.79 5.55 -0.58
N ARG A 78 -3.57 5.05 0.63
CA ARG A 78 -3.92 5.75 1.89
C ARG A 78 -2.86 5.56 2.95
N VAL A 79 -2.47 6.66 3.61
CA VAL A 79 -1.64 6.59 4.83
C VAL A 79 -2.54 6.30 6.03
N LYS A 80 -2.17 5.31 6.85
CA LYS A 80 -2.87 4.96 8.08
C LYS A 80 -1.96 5.02 9.30
N THR A 81 -2.54 5.42 10.42
CA THR A 81 -1.94 5.39 11.76
C THR A 81 -2.27 4.09 12.50
N PRO A 82 -1.46 3.69 13.49
CA PRO A 82 -1.66 2.44 14.24
C PRO A 82 -3.00 2.34 15.02
N ALA A 83 -3.65 3.46 15.34
CA ALA A 83 -4.99 3.45 15.97
C ALA A 83 -6.10 2.97 15.02
N ALA A 84 -6.00 3.29 13.72
CA ALA A 84 -6.98 2.91 12.71
C ALA A 84 -6.95 1.40 12.36
N GLN A 85 -5.90 0.69 12.80
CA GLN A 85 -5.80 -0.77 12.64
C GLN A 85 -6.61 -1.55 13.68
N ARG A 86 -6.98 -0.93 14.82
CA ARG A 86 -7.70 -1.63 15.91
C ARG A 86 -9.22 -1.59 15.78
N GLU A 87 -9.78 -0.63 15.04
CA GLU A 87 -11.24 -0.47 14.91
C GLU A 87 -11.83 -1.29 13.75
N ALA A 88 -11.00 -1.94 12.93
CA ALA A 88 -11.41 -2.73 11.77
C ALA A 88 -11.26 -4.26 11.97
N SER A 89 -11.04 -4.72 13.21
CA SER A 89 -10.97 -6.14 13.59
C SER A 89 -12.10 -6.53 14.54
#